data_AF-A0A968Q529-F1
#
_entry.id   AF-A0A968Q529-F1
#
_cell.length_a   1.000
_cell.length_b   1.000
_cell.length_c   1.000
_cell.angle_alpha   90.00
_cell.angle_beta   90.00
_cell.angle_gamma   90.00
#
_symmetry.space_group_name_H-M   'P 1'
#
loop_
_entity.id
_entity.type
_entity.pdbx_description
1 polymer ?
#
loop_
_entity_poly.entity_id
_entity_poly.type
_entity_poly.pdbx_seq_one_letter_code
_entity_poly.pdbx_strand_id
1 'polypeptide(L)'
;MPNRSKDWLKQAKRDWEVAIASAAGERHEWACFAAHQSAEKAVKALHLAYGQEAWGHLVVRLLAELPSEITVSVLLVEQARVLDNFYIPTRYPDSHPEGSPFEHFGPLQSQDAIRYASAIIEFVDAALA
;
A
#
# COMPACT_ATOMS: atom_id res chain seq x y z
N MET A 1 12.05 -19.25 -8.92
CA MET A 1 10.58 -19.41 -8.97
C MET A 1 10.06 -18.72 -10.22
N PRO A 2 8.91 -19.11 -10.79
CA PRO A 2 8.33 -18.38 -11.92
C PRO A 2 8.01 -16.93 -11.53
N ASN A 3 8.27 -15.97 -12.43
CA ASN A 3 7.96 -14.56 -12.21
C ASN A 3 6.43 -14.36 -12.17
N ARG A 4 5.90 -14.05 -10.98
CA ARG A 4 4.47 -13.83 -10.73
C ARG A 4 4.09 -12.36 -10.55
N SER A 5 4.94 -11.42 -10.99
CA SER A 5 4.69 -9.97 -10.91
C SER A 5 3.27 -9.56 -11.33
N LYS A 6 2.76 -10.10 -12.45
CA LYS A 6 1.39 -9.85 -12.93
C LYS A 6 0.30 -10.26 -11.94
N ASP A 7 0.48 -11.36 -11.22
CA ASP A 7 -0.48 -11.81 -10.22
C ASP A 7 -0.48 -10.90 -9.00
N TRP A 8 0.71 -10.48 -8.56
CA TRP A 8 0.88 -9.54 -7.45
C TRP A 8 0.24 -8.20 -7.76
N LEU A 9 0.45 -7.66 -8.97
CA LEU A 9 -0.15 -6.41 -9.39
C LEU A 9 -1.68 -6.49 -9.54
N LYS A 10 -2.20 -7.63 -10.03
CA LYS A 10 -3.66 -7.87 -10.04
C LYS A 10 -4.24 -7.89 -8.63
N GLN A 11 -3.54 -8.50 -7.67
CA GLN A 11 -3.97 -8.49 -6.27
C GLN A 11 -3.90 -7.08 -5.67
N ALA A 12 -2.85 -6.31 -5.98
CA ALA A 12 -2.73 -4.92 -5.53
C ALA A 12 -3.93 -4.06 -5.99
N LYS A 13 -4.34 -4.20 -7.25
CA LYS A 13 -5.51 -3.51 -7.80
C LYS A 13 -6.81 -3.96 -7.12
N ARG A 14 -6.96 -5.27 -6.86
CA ARG A 14 -8.10 -5.81 -6.11
C ARG A 14 -8.15 -5.27 -4.68
N ASP A 15 -7.02 -5.15 -4.00
CA ASP A 15 -6.94 -4.60 -2.65
C ASP A 15 -7.31 -3.10 -2.63
N TRP A 16 -6.97 -2.36 -3.68
CA TRP A 16 -7.40 -0.97 -3.84
C TRP A 16 -8.93 -0.87 -4.02
N GLU A 17 -9.55 -1.75 -4.82
CA GLU A 17 -11.01 -1.84 -4.91
C GLU A 17 -11.65 -2.15 -3.55
N VAL A 18 -11.03 -3.02 -2.74
CA VAL A 18 -11.47 -3.32 -1.36
C VAL A 18 -11.34 -2.09 -0.46
N ALA A 19 -10.30 -1.27 -0.64
CA ALA A 19 -10.13 -0.04 0.12
C ALA A 19 -11.29 0.94 -0.16
N ILE A 20 -11.66 1.11 -1.43
CA ILE A 20 -12.81 1.94 -1.84
C ILE A 20 -14.12 1.40 -1.26
N ALA A 21 -14.37 0.11 -1.40
CA ALA A 21 -15.60 -0.51 -0.90
C ALA A 21 -15.70 -0.45 0.63
N SER A 22 -14.57 -0.54 1.33
CA SER A 22 -14.50 -0.39 2.79
C SER A 22 -14.82 1.05 3.22
N ALA A 23 -14.23 2.04 2.55
CA ALA A 23 -14.51 3.45 2.83
C ALA A 23 -15.97 3.82 2.56
N ALA A 24 -16.55 3.32 1.45
CA ALA A 24 -17.96 3.52 1.13
C ALA A 24 -18.91 2.85 2.15
N GLY A 25 -18.46 1.79 2.81
CA GLY A 25 -19.17 1.13 3.90
C GLY A 25 -18.80 1.64 5.30
N GLU A 26 -18.20 2.84 5.40
CA GLU A 26 -17.79 3.52 6.65
C GLU A 26 -16.80 2.71 7.52
N ARG A 27 -16.11 1.73 6.93
CA ARG A 27 -15.04 0.94 7.56
C ARG A 27 -13.68 1.52 7.21
N HIS A 28 -13.39 2.68 7.78
CA HIS A 28 -12.24 3.50 7.40
C HIS A 28 -10.88 2.88 7.80
N GLU A 29 -10.81 2.17 8.91
CA GLU A 29 -9.64 1.39 9.34
C GLU A 29 -9.31 0.27 8.33
N TRP A 30 -10.34 -0.43 7.85
CA TRP A 30 -10.17 -1.45 6.81
C TRP A 30 -9.80 -0.85 5.47
N ALA A 31 -10.34 0.31 5.14
CA ALA A 31 -9.95 1.04 3.94
C ALA A 31 -8.46 1.42 3.96
N CYS A 32 -7.98 1.95 5.10
CA CYS A 32 -6.57 2.30 5.30
C CYS A 32 -5.66 1.06 5.21
N PHE A 33 -6.04 -0.04 5.86
CA PHE A 33 -5.28 -1.29 5.81
C PHE A 33 -5.21 -1.88 4.39
N ALA A 34 -6.33 -1.92 3.68
CA ALA A 34 -6.39 -2.43 2.32
C ALA A 34 -5.59 -1.55 1.35
N ALA A 35 -5.61 -0.23 1.53
CA ALA A 35 -4.77 0.70 0.76
C ALA A 35 -3.27 0.46 0.99
N HIS A 36 -2.84 0.24 2.24
CA HIS A 36 -1.46 -0.16 2.51
C HIS A 36 -1.10 -1.49 1.82
N GLN A 37 -1.94 -2.52 1.94
CA GLN A 37 -1.73 -3.83 1.30
C GLN A 37 -1.64 -3.73 -0.22
N SER A 38 -2.46 -2.87 -0.81
CA SER A 38 -2.42 -2.55 -2.24
C SER A 38 -1.06 -2.00 -2.65
N ALA A 39 -0.58 -0.96 -1.97
CA ALA A 39 0.73 -0.36 -2.26
C ALA A 39 1.89 -1.36 -2.05
N GLU A 40 1.87 -2.11 -0.94
CA GLU A 40 2.88 -3.14 -0.63
C GLU A 40 3.00 -4.16 -1.78
N LYS A 41 1.85 -4.70 -2.23
CA LYS A 41 1.83 -5.72 -3.29
C LYS A 41 2.19 -5.15 -4.65
N ALA A 42 1.83 -3.89 -4.93
CA ALA A 42 2.23 -3.23 -6.17
C ALA A 42 3.75 -3.10 -6.24
N VAL A 43 4.42 -2.59 -5.20
CA VAL A 43 5.88 -2.45 -5.20
C VAL A 43 6.57 -3.82 -5.23
N LYS A 44 6.05 -4.82 -4.51
CA LYS A 44 6.55 -6.21 -4.62
C LYS A 44 6.41 -6.80 -6.02
N ALA A 45 5.34 -6.46 -6.75
CA ALA A 45 5.21 -6.86 -8.15
C ALA A 45 6.34 -6.30 -9.01
N LEU A 46 6.74 -5.05 -8.77
CA LEU A 46 7.85 -4.41 -9.47
C LEU A 46 9.18 -5.09 -9.16
N HIS A 47 9.49 -5.38 -7.89
CA HIS A 47 10.67 -6.17 -7.53
C HIS A 47 10.72 -7.53 -8.26
N LEU A 48 9.61 -8.26 -8.27
CA LEU A 48 9.51 -9.55 -8.96
C LEU A 48 9.72 -9.42 -10.47
N ALA A 49 9.26 -8.33 -11.09
CA ALA A 49 9.48 -8.06 -12.51
C ALA A 49 10.98 -7.90 -12.83
N TYR A 50 11.74 -7.31 -11.90
CA TYR A 50 13.19 -7.14 -11.98
C TYR A 50 13.98 -8.33 -11.41
N GLY A 51 13.33 -9.46 -11.12
CA GLY A 51 13.99 -10.67 -10.62
C GLY A 51 14.49 -10.56 -9.18
N GLN A 52 14.03 -9.56 -8.42
CA GLN A 52 14.33 -9.38 -7.00
C GLN A 52 13.28 -10.07 -6.13
N GLU A 53 13.70 -10.52 -4.95
CA GLU A 53 12.80 -10.88 -3.86
C GLU A 53 12.67 -9.69 -2.91
N ALA A 54 11.46 -9.43 -2.43
CA ALA A 54 11.15 -8.31 -1.56
C ALA A 54 10.40 -8.77 -0.30
N TRP A 55 10.91 -8.38 0.87
CA TRP A 55 10.46 -8.87 2.17
C TRP A 55 10.00 -7.72 3.08
N GLY A 56 9.13 -8.05 4.03
CA GLY A 56 8.57 -7.07 4.96
C GLY A 56 7.37 -6.30 4.40
N HIS A 57 6.95 -5.29 5.17
CA HIS A 57 5.70 -4.54 4.93
C HIS A 57 5.89 -3.04 4.76
N LEU A 58 7.09 -2.51 5.04
CA LEU A 58 7.36 -1.08 4.90
C LEU A 58 7.47 -0.70 3.44
N VAL A 59 6.42 -0.08 2.89
CA VAL A 59 6.33 0.38 1.51
C VAL A 59 7.45 1.38 1.22
N VAL A 60 7.79 2.26 2.17
CA VAL A 60 8.90 3.20 1.98
C VAL A 60 10.24 2.49 1.74
N ARG A 61 10.45 1.37 2.44
CA ARG A 61 11.67 0.56 2.30
C ARG A 61 11.66 -0.20 0.98
N LEU A 62 10.53 -0.79 0.61
CA LEU A 62 10.36 -1.47 -0.67
C LEU A 62 10.68 -0.51 -1.83
N LEU A 63 10.14 0.72 -1.79
CA LEU A 63 10.46 1.74 -2.80
C LEU A 63 11.95 2.09 -2.85
N ALA A 64 12.61 2.18 -1.70
CA ALA A 64 14.04 2.50 -1.61
C ALA A 64 14.97 1.37 -2.08
N GLU A 65 14.49 0.12 -2.05
CA GLU A 65 15.23 -1.08 -2.46
C GLU A 65 15.03 -1.43 -3.95
N LEU A 66 14.24 -0.65 -4.69
CA LEU A 66 14.07 -0.80 -6.13
C LEU A 66 15.41 -0.59 -6.88
N PRO A 67 15.56 -1.16 -8.09
CA PRO A 67 16.75 -0.94 -8.92
C PRO A 67 17.02 0.55 -9.17
N SER A 68 18.30 0.93 -9.25
CA SER A 68 18.71 2.34 -9.39
C SER A 68 18.23 3.01 -10.68
N GLU A 69 17.85 2.23 -11.69
CA GLU A 69 17.28 2.75 -12.94
C GLU A 69 15.82 3.24 -12.75
N ILE A 70 15.15 2.81 -11.68
CA ILE A 70 13.79 3.22 -11.34
C ILE A 70 13.84 4.49 -10.48
N THR A 71 13.40 5.61 -11.05
CA THR A 71 13.32 6.88 -10.33
C THR A 71 11.99 6.98 -9.56
N VAL A 72 12.07 6.95 -8.23
CA VAL A 72 10.92 7.19 -7.35
C VAL A 72 10.87 8.66 -6.96
N SER A 73 9.72 9.31 -7.13
CA SER A 73 9.55 10.71 -6.73
C SER A 73 9.54 10.87 -5.20
N VAL A 74 10.03 12.01 -4.70
CA VAL A 74 9.97 12.35 -3.27
C VAL A 74 8.52 12.29 -2.74
N LEU A 75 7.55 12.72 -3.56
CA LEU A 75 6.14 12.67 -3.19
C LEU A 75 5.66 11.23 -2.94
N LEU A 76 6.01 10.27 -3.80
CA LEU A 76 5.65 8.86 -3.62
C LEU A 76 6.26 8.27 -2.35
N VAL A 77 7.49 8.66 -2.02
CA VAL A 77 8.15 8.24 -0.77
C VAL A 77 7.37 8.75 0.45
N GLU A 78 6.95 10.01 0.45
CA GLU A 78 6.16 10.58 1.56
C GLU A 78 4.76 9.95 1.66
N GLN A 79 4.13 9.67 0.53
CA GLN A 79 2.86 8.93 0.48
C GLN A 79 3.00 7.52 1.06
N ALA A 80 4.09 6.81 0.74
CA ALA A 80 4.40 5.50 1.32
C ALA A 80 4.62 5.57 2.84
N ARG A 81 5.29 6.62 3.35
CA ARG A 81 5.43 6.81 4.81
C ARG A 81 4.09 6.95 5.51
N VAL A 82 3.14 7.66 4.91
CA VAL A 82 1.79 7.74 5.48
C VAL A 82 1.15 6.36 5.51
N LEU A 83 1.20 5.63 4.39
CA LEU A 83 0.62 4.28 4.30
C LEU A 83 1.20 3.30 5.31
N ASP A 84 2.50 3.34 5.59
CA ASP A 84 3.17 2.45 6.55
C ASP A 84 2.56 2.53 7.97
N ASN A 85 1.97 3.68 8.33
CA ASN A 85 1.25 3.85 9.60
C ASN A 85 -0.10 3.11 9.65
N PHE A 86 -0.54 2.49 8.55
CA PHE A 86 -1.80 1.75 8.48
C PHE A 86 -1.62 0.23 8.50
N TYR A 87 -0.40 -0.28 8.61
CA TYR A 87 -0.16 -1.72 8.60
C TYR A 87 -0.60 -2.40 9.92
N ILE A 88 -0.16 -1.88 11.06
CA ILE A 88 -0.44 -2.42 12.40
C ILE A 88 -1.59 -1.67 13.08
N PRO A 89 -1.59 -0.32 13.17
CA PRO A 89 -2.53 0.41 14.01
C PRO A 89 -4.01 0.29 13.61
N THR A 90 -4.29 -0.11 12.37
CA THR A 90 -5.65 -0.36 11.85
C THR A 90 -6.26 -1.68 12.35
N ARG A 91 -5.46 -2.58 12.96
CA ARG A 91 -5.88 -3.94 13.32
C ARG A 91 -5.71 -4.29 14.79
N TYR A 92 -4.75 -3.66 15.47
CA TYR A 92 -4.39 -4.02 16.84
C TYR A 92 -4.76 -2.90 17.82
N PRO A 93 -5.67 -3.14 18.78
CA PRO A 93 -6.02 -2.17 19.82
C PRO A 93 -4.80 -1.65 20.59
N ASP A 94 -3.82 -2.51 20.86
CA ASP A 94 -2.59 -2.17 21.60
C ASP A 94 -1.70 -1.11 20.91
N SER A 95 -2.05 -0.71 19.68
CA SER A 95 -1.38 0.39 18.97
C SER A 95 -1.88 1.77 19.38
N HIS A 96 -2.94 1.83 20.19
CA HIS A 96 -3.54 3.08 20.68
C HIS A 96 -3.59 3.07 22.21
N PRO A 97 -3.58 4.23 22.88
CA PRO A 97 -3.69 4.30 24.34
C PRO A 97 -5.01 3.72 24.89
N GLU A 98 -6.09 3.79 24.11
CA GLU A 98 -7.42 3.29 24.48
C GLU A 98 -8.29 3.08 23.22
N GLY A 99 -9.42 2.38 23.39
CA GLY A 99 -10.41 2.15 22.33
C GLY A 99 -10.02 1.07 21.31
N SER A 100 -10.87 0.88 20.32
CA SER A 100 -10.69 -0.07 19.22
C SER A 100 -10.18 0.63 17.97
N PRO A 101 -9.39 -0.03 17.09
CA PRO A 101 -8.85 0.60 15.88
C PRO A 101 -9.89 1.34 15.02
N PHE A 102 -11.10 0.78 14.83
CA PHE A 102 -12.13 1.40 14.00
C PHE A 102 -12.59 2.78 14.50
N GLU A 103 -12.35 3.13 15.77
CA GLU A 103 -12.68 4.43 16.36
C GLU A 103 -11.64 5.51 16.03
N HIS A 104 -10.43 5.12 15.62
CA HIS A 104 -9.29 6.03 15.41
C HIS A 104 -9.07 6.44 13.94
N PHE A 105 -9.75 5.78 12.99
CA PHE A 105 -9.63 6.07 11.56
C PHE A 105 -10.95 6.61 11.01
N GLY A 106 -10.87 7.71 10.27
CA GLY A 106 -12.01 8.37 9.68
C GLY A 106 -11.89 8.56 8.17
N PRO A 107 -12.86 9.27 7.57
CA PRO A 107 -12.92 9.48 6.12
C PRO A 107 -11.67 10.16 5.58
N LEU A 108 -11.09 11.13 6.28
CA LEU A 108 -9.88 11.83 5.86
C LEU A 108 -8.71 10.86 5.64
N GLN A 109 -8.42 10.01 6.63
CA GLN A 109 -7.35 9.02 6.54
C GLN A 109 -7.60 8.04 5.39
N SER A 110 -8.82 7.51 5.29
CA SER A 110 -9.14 6.52 4.24
C SER A 110 -9.07 7.09 2.82
N GLN A 111 -9.52 8.34 2.62
CA GLN A 111 -9.48 9.01 1.31
C GLN A 111 -8.05 9.26 0.86
N ASP A 112 -7.19 9.74 1.77
CA ASP A 112 -5.77 9.92 1.49
C ASP A 112 -5.08 8.58 1.23
N ALA A 113 -5.36 7.55 2.04
CA ALA A 113 -4.79 6.22 1.83
C ALA A 113 -5.14 5.65 0.45
N ILE A 114 -6.40 5.74 0.03
CA ILE A 114 -6.85 5.28 -1.30
C ILE A 114 -6.13 6.04 -2.41
N ARG A 115 -5.99 7.36 -2.29
CA ARG A 115 -5.29 8.20 -3.27
C ARG A 115 -3.82 7.85 -3.36
N TYR A 116 -3.16 7.62 -2.23
CA TYR A 116 -1.74 7.26 -2.16
C TYR A 116 -1.47 5.86 -2.72
N ALA A 117 -2.33 4.90 -2.43
CA ALA A 117 -2.27 3.57 -3.02
C ALA A 117 -2.45 3.62 -4.55
N SER A 118 -3.39 4.45 -5.06
CA SER A 118 -3.57 4.67 -6.51
C SER A 118 -2.30 5.21 -7.16
N ALA A 119 -1.68 6.24 -6.57
CA ALA A 119 -0.45 6.84 -7.08
C ALA A 119 0.70 5.83 -7.18
N ILE A 120 0.82 4.92 -6.20
CA ILE A 120 1.82 3.85 -6.22
C ILE A 120 1.49 2.79 -7.28
N ILE A 121 0.22 2.41 -7.44
CA ILE A 121 -0.19 1.50 -8.53
C ILE A 121 0.14 2.11 -9.89
N GLU A 122 -0.20 3.37 -10.12
CA GLU A 122 0.06 4.09 -11.38
C GLU A 122 1.55 4.17 -11.68
N PHE A 123 2.36 4.45 -10.66
CA PHE A 123 3.82 4.41 -10.78
C PHE A 123 4.34 3.02 -11.18
N VAL A 124 3.85 1.96 -10.54
CA VAL A 124 4.26 0.58 -10.85
C VAL A 124 3.78 0.17 -12.25
N ASP A 125 2.56 0.50 -12.65
CA ASP A 125 2.04 0.25 -14.00
C ASP A 125 2.93 0.93 -15.06
N ALA A 126 3.33 2.19 -14.83
CA ALA A 126 4.22 2.92 -15.73
C ALA A 126 5.62 2.33 -15.81
N ALA A 127 6.16 1.81 -14.70
CA ALA A 127 7.48 1.17 -14.65
C ALA A 127 7.50 -0.23 -15.29
N LEU A 128 6.35 -0.88 -15.47
CA LEU A 128 6.20 -2.21 -16.07
C LEU A 128 5.72 -2.19 -17.53
N ALA A 129 5.39 -1.02 -18.06
CA ALA A 129 4.96 -0.81 -19.44
C ALA A 129 6.14 -0.93 -20.42
#